data_AF-A0A967TDM9-F1
#
_entry.id   AF-A0A967TDM9-F1
#
_cell.length_a   1.000
_cell.length_b   1.000
_cell.length_c   1.000
_cell.angle_alpha   90.00
_cell.angle_beta   90.00
_cell.angle_gamma   90.00
#
_symmetry.space_group_name_H-M   'P 1'
#
loop_
_entity.id
_entity.type
_entity.pdbx_description
1 polymer ?
#
loop_
_entity_poly.entity_id
_entity_poly.type
_entity_poly.pdbx_seq_one_letter_code
_entity_poly.pdbx_strand_id
1 'polypeptide(L)' 'MAPLWKTPGVYIDENGAFPSSVVEVATAVPAFVGYTEKARDEEVSLLHRPRRITSMAEFREHFGSAPGATYALATEAAA' A
#
# COMPACT_ATOMS: atom_id res chain seq x y z
N MET A 1 36.08 27.34 -9.11
CA MET A 1 36.63 28.70 -8.94
C MET A 1 36.39 29.11 -7.50
N ALA A 2 37.41 29.53 -6.77
CA ALA A 2 37.29 29.92 -5.36
C ALA A 2 36.59 31.29 -5.22
N PRO A 3 35.83 31.54 -4.12
CA PRO A 3 35.20 32.82 -3.87
C PRO A 3 36.24 33.91 -3.61
N LEU A 4 36.06 35.08 -4.26
CA LEU A 4 36.95 36.23 -4.11
C LEU A 4 36.54 37.03 -2.87
N TRP A 5 37.23 36.83 -1.75
CA TRP A 5 37.02 37.61 -0.52
C TRP A 5 37.77 38.93 -0.58
N LYS A 6 37.05 40.04 -0.34
CA LYS A 6 37.56 41.40 -0.59
C LYS A 6 38.37 42.00 0.56
N THR A 7 38.34 41.42 1.77
CA THR A 7 39.10 41.92 2.92
C THR A 7 39.79 40.78 3.66
N PRO A 8 41.02 41.00 4.19
CA PRO A 8 41.69 40.00 5.01
C PRO A 8 40.91 39.80 6.31
N GLY A 9 40.46 38.56 6.53
CA GLY A 9 39.63 38.18 7.67
C GLY A 9 39.28 36.70 7.63
N VAL A 10 38.74 36.19 8.73
CA VAL A 10 38.23 34.81 8.82
C VAL A 10 36.78 34.79 8.34
N TYR A 11 36.48 33.99 7.32
CA TYR A 11 35.13 33.80 6.78
C TYR A 11 34.65 32.38 7.09
N ILE A 12 33.45 32.25 7.63
CA ILE A 12 32.79 30.97 7.87
C ILE A 12 31.77 30.78 6.75
N ASP A 13 31.97 29.76 5.93
CA ASP A 13 31.01 29.33 4.90
C ASP A 13 30.29 28.09 5.41
N GLU A 14 29.07 28.26 5.92
CA GLU A 14 28.22 27.17 6.36
C GLU A 14 27.56 26.52 5.14
N ASN A 15 28.33 25.71 4.41
CA ASN A 15 27.74 24.81 3.42
C ASN A 15 26.84 23.81 4.16
N GLY A 16 25.53 23.93 3.97
CA GLY A 16 24.52 23.05 4.56
C GLY A 16 24.82 21.59 4.21
N ALA A 17 25.41 20.85 5.15
CA ALA A 17 25.93 19.50 4.95
C ALA A 17 24.88 18.39 5.14
N PHE A 18 23.60 18.73 5.30
CA PHE A 18 22.55 17.74 5.44
C PHE A 18 22.01 17.41 4.04
N PRO A 19 22.29 16.20 3.50
CA PRO A 19 21.53 15.72 2.36
C PRO A 19 20.05 15.75 2.74
N SER A 20 19.19 16.02 1.76
CA SER A 20 17.74 16.00 1.94
C SER A 20 17.35 14.73 2.71
N SER A 21 16.72 14.89 3.88
CA SER A 21 16.23 13.77 4.67
C SER A 21 15.34 12.90 3.78
N VAL A 22 15.78 11.69 3.47
CA VAL A 22 15.03 10.76 2.62
C VAL A 22 13.84 10.29 3.45
N VAL A 23 12.66 10.83 3.12
CA VAL A 23 11.40 10.37 3.68
C VAL A 23 11.13 8.98 3.09
N GLU A 24 11.02 7.98 3.95
CA GLU A 24 10.69 6.63 3.53
C GLU A 24 9.32 6.62 2.85
N VAL A 25 9.28 6.26 1.57
CA VAL A 25 8.04 6.04 0.82
C VAL A 25 7.80 4.54 0.79
N ALA A 26 6.60 4.09 1.13
CA ALA A 26 6.22 2.68 1.02
C ALA A 26 6.32 2.24 -0.45
N THR A 27 7.35 1.45 -0.78
CA THR A 27 7.70 1.06 -2.15
C THR A 27 6.84 -0.08 -2.71
N ALA A 28 5.98 -0.69 -1.89
CA ALA A 28 5.17 -1.83 -2.27
C ALA A 28 3.75 -1.70 -1.72
N VAL A 29 2.87 -1.07 -2.50
CA VAL A 29 1.41 -1.09 -2.25
C VAL A 29 0.79 -2.10 -3.21
N PRO A 30 0.41 -3.31 -2.75
CA PRO A 30 -0.21 -4.30 -3.61
C PRO A 30 -1.66 -3.92 -3.94
N ALA A 31 -2.10 -4.29 -5.15
CA ALA A 31 -3.50 -4.20 -5.57
C ALA A 31 -4.00 -5.59 -5.92
N PHE A 32 -5.16 -5.96 -5.38
CA PHE A 32 -5.80 -7.25 -5.62
C PHE A 32 -7.05 -7.06 -6.47
N VAL A 33 -7.17 -7.82 -7.55
CA VAL A 33 -8.34 -7.81 -8.44
C VAL A 33 -8.92 -9.22 -8.48
N GLY A 34 -10.18 -9.36 -8.11
CA GLY A 34 -10.83 -10.66 -8.03
C GLY A 34 -12.28 -10.57 -7.57
N TYR A 35 -12.90 -11.73 -7.36
CA TYR A 35 -14.26 -11.83 -6.83
C TYR A 35 -14.23 -11.86 -5.30
N THR A 36 -15.08 -11.05 -4.69
CA THR A 36 -15.29 -10.98 -3.25
C THR A 36 -16.71 -11.41 -2.91
N GLU A 37 -16.93 -11.84 -1.68
CA GLU A 37 -18.25 -12.28 -1.21
C GLU A 37 -19.26 -11.11 -1.24
N LYS A 38 -18.81 -9.92 -0.84
CA LYS A 38 -19.56 -8.66 -0.91
C LYS A 38 -18.68 -7.53 -1.42
N ALA A 39 -19.30 -6.44 -1.85
CA ALA A 39 -18.63 -5.22 -2.27
C ALA A 39 -19.47 -4.01 -1.85
N ARG A 40 -19.58 -3.80 -0.53
CA ARG A 40 -20.36 -2.70 0.06
C ARG A 40 -19.61 -2.07 1.22
N ASP A 41 -19.66 -0.75 1.27
CA ASP A 41 -19.17 0.07 2.36
C ASP A 41 -20.39 0.71 3.01
N GLU A 42 -20.90 0.08 4.06
CA GLU A 42 -22.15 0.44 4.75
C GLU A 42 -23.35 0.62 3.79
N GLU A 43 -23.53 1.83 3.26
CA GLU A 43 -24.62 2.24 2.36
C GLU A 43 -24.18 2.38 0.88
N VAL A 44 -22.86 2.42 0.60
CA VAL A 44 -22.30 2.67 -0.73
C VAL A 44 -21.83 1.36 -1.38
N SER A 45 -22.19 1.14 -2.65
CA SER A 45 -21.64 0.03 -3.42
C SER A 45 -20.19 0.29 -3.82
N LEU A 46 -19.31 -0.69 -3.53
CA LEU A 46 -17.91 -0.72 -3.94
C LEU A 46 -17.70 -1.46 -5.27
N LEU A 47 -18.78 -1.75 -6.02
CA LEU A 47 -18.66 -2.40 -7.33
C LEU A 47 -17.84 -1.52 -8.28
N HIS A 48 -16.80 -2.12 -8.87
CA HIS A 48 -15.86 -1.47 -9.80
C HIS A 48 -15.15 -0.23 -9.24
N ARG A 49 -15.12 -0.05 -7.91
CA ARG A 49 -14.42 1.05 -7.27
C ARG A 49 -13.23 0.54 -6.47
N PRO A 50 -12.00 0.99 -6.77
CA PRO A 50 -10.84 0.61 -5.99
C PRO A 50 -10.96 1.20 -4.58
N ARG A 51 -10.83 0.35 -3.56
CA ARG A 51 -10.86 0.75 -2.16
C ARG A 51 -9.51 0.41 -1.52
N ARG A 52 -8.85 1.42 -0.98
CA ARG A 52 -7.63 1.24 -0.18
C ARG A 52 -8.00 0.49 1.10
N ILE A 53 -7.22 -0.50 1.49
CA ILE A 53 -7.43 -1.23 2.74
C ILE A 53 -6.13 -1.21 3.52
N THR A 54 -6.23 -1.02 4.84
CA THR A 54 -5.09 -0.93 5.75
C THR A 54 -4.96 -2.12 6.67
N SER A 55 -6.05 -2.87 6.88
CA SER A 55 -6.09 -4.04 7.76
C SER A 55 -6.96 -5.16 7.23
N MET A 56 -6.74 -6.38 7.72
CA MET A 56 -7.58 -7.53 7.37
C MET A 56 -9.00 -7.43 7.95
N ALA A 57 -9.19 -6.67 9.03
CA ALA A 57 -10.53 -6.41 9.58
C ALA A 57 -11.36 -5.56 8.61
N GLU A 58 -10.78 -4.47 8.11
CA GLU A 58 -11.38 -3.60 7.09
C GLU A 58 -11.71 -4.38 5.80
N PHE A 59 -10.83 -5.31 5.39
CA PHE A 59 -11.13 -6.21 4.28
C PHE A 59 -12.39 -7.06 4.54
N ARG A 60 -12.51 -7.68 5.72
CA ARG A 60 -13.66 -8.54 6.05
C ARG A 60 -14.96 -7.75 6.18
N GLU A 61 -14.89 -6.52 6.67
CA GLU A 61 -16.04 -5.62 6.78
C GLU A 61 -16.60 -5.23 5.41
N HIS A 62 -15.74 -4.86 4.45
CA HIS A 62 -16.18 -4.42 3.12
C HIS A 62 -16.38 -5.56 2.10
N PHE A 63 -15.53 -6.60 2.16
CA PHE A 63 -15.42 -7.64 1.13
C PHE A 63 -15.85 -9.04 1.59
N GLY A 64 -15.94 -9.27 2.91
CA GLY A 64 -16.40 -10.53 3.48
C GLY A 64 -15.31 -11.56 3.70
N SER A 65 -15.69 -12.83 3.62
CA SER A 65 -14.84 -13.98 3.92
C SER A 65 -14.48 -14.77 2.66
N ALA A 66 -13.74 -15.87 2.85
CA ALA A 66 -13.37 -16.75 1.74
C ALA A 66 -14.59 -17.53 1.22
N PRO A 67 -14.66 -17.82 -0.09
CA PRO A 67 -15.73 -18.64 -0.64
C PRO A 67 -15.69 -20.05 -0.03
N GLY A 68 -16.85 -20.59 0.33
CA GLY A 68 -16.99 -21.98 0.73
C GLY A 68 -16.63 -22.90 -0.44
N ALA A 69 -15.62 -23.75 -0.27
CA ALA A 69 -15.22 -24.70 -1.31
C ALA A 69 -16.24 -25.83 -1.40
N THR A 70 -17.07 -25.82 -2.44
CA THR A 70 -17.98 -26.93 -2.75
C THR A 70 -17.24 -27.94 -3.62
N TYR A 71 -17.04 -29.15 -3.10
CA TYR A 71 -16.50 -30.27 -3.88
C TYR A 71 -17.56 -31.35 -4.05
N ALA A 72 -17.68 -31.89 -5.27
CA ALA A 72 -18.49 -33.06 -5.53
C ALA A 72 -17.59 -34.30 -5.33
N LEU A 73 -17.81 -35.04 -4.24
CA LEU A 73 -17.16 -36.34 -4.08
C LEU A 73 -17.87 -37.33 -5.01
N ALA A 74 -17.20 -37.73 -6.08
CA ALA A 74 -17.56 -38.92 -6.82
C ALA A 74 -17.13 -40.12 -5.97
N THR A 75 -18.07 -40.73 -5.25
CA THR A 75 -17.84 -42.05 -4.66
C THR A 75 -17.94 -43.06 -5.78
N GLU A 76 -16.80 -43.45 -6.34
CA GLU A 76 -16.72 -44.65 -7.14
C GLU A 76 -16.90 -45.84 -6.18
N ALA A 77 -18.12 -46.37 -6.12
CA ALA A 77 -18.43 -47.58 -5.40
C ALA A 77 -17.73 -48.75 -6.10
N ALA A 78 -16.55 -49.10 -5.60
CA ALA A 78 -15.89 -50.36 -5.93
C ALA A 78 -16.53 -51.49 -5.11
N ALA A 79 -17.41 -52.26 -5.76
CA ALA A 79 -17.64 -53.72 -5.62
C ALA A 79 -19.04 -54.10 -6.13
#